data_AF-A0A956KAE7-F1
#
_entry.id   AF-A0A956KAE7-F1
#
_cell.length_a   1.000
_cell.length_b   1.000
_cell.length_c   1.000
_cell.angle_alpha   90.00
_cell.angle_beta   90.00
_cell.angle_gamma   90.00
#
_symmetry.space_group_name_H-M   'P 1'
#
loop_
_entity.id
_entity.type
_entity.pdbx_description
1 polymer ?
#
loop_
_entity_poly.entity_id
_entity_poly.type
_entity_poly.pdbx_seq_one_letter_code
_entity_poly.pdbx_strand_id
1 'polypeptide(L)'
;GEAVARETMLPGAVLTRVARSHIRVGTFQFFAARGDAEAIRMLADHVIARHYPEAAEAGRPHAALLDAVLEAQARLVAQWILIGFIHGVMNTDNTSVAGETIDFGPCAFMDLYHPHKVYSSIDHMGRYAFGRQPGIMQWNLAQLAQCLLPVMGDDQDAAVAEAQSLIDGFPSRFETAL
;
A
#
# COMPACT_ATOMS: atom_id res chain seq x y z
N GLY A 1 25.87 16.29 -10.40
CA GLY A 1 26.32 16.10 -9.02
C GLY A 1 27.57 15.26 -9.02
N GLU A 2 27.94 14.73 -7.86
CA GLU A 2 29.04 13.77 -7.72
C GLU A 2 28.81 12.52 -8.58
N ALA A 3 29.88 11.84 -8.99
CA ALA A 3 29.76 10.63 -9.79
C ALA A 3 29.32 9.44 -8.91
N VAL A 4 28.25 8.75 -9.30
CA VAL A 4 27.68 7.61 -8.58
C VAL A 4 27.83 6.34 -9.41
N ALA A 5 28.38 5.28 -8.82
CA ALA A 5 28.50 3.99 -9.48
C ALA A 5 27.14 3.24 -9.56
N ARG A 6 26.77 2.84 -10.78
CA ARG A 6 25.70 1.88 -11.13
C ARG A 6 26.28 0.82 -12.07
N GLU A 7 25.60 0.40 -13.15
CA GLU A 7 26.30 -0.39 -14.19
C GLU A 7 27.42 0.43 -14.86
N THR A 8 27.26 1.75 -14.88
CA THR A 8 28.27 2.74 -15.30
C THR A 8 28.33 3.90 -14.30
N MET A 9 29.33 4.78 -14.42
CA MET A 9 29.37 6.01 -13.63
C MET A 9 28.34 7.01 -14.15
N LEU A 10 27.38 7.38 -13.32
CA LEU A 10 26.31 8.33 -13.66
C LEU A 10 26.39 9.60 -12.81
N PRO A 11 25.98 10.76 -13.33
CA PRO A 11 25.88 11.97 -12.53
C PRO A 11 24.84 11.80 -11.42
N GLY A 12 25.24 12.01 -10.18
CA GLY A 12 24.34 12.07 -9.04
C GLY A 12 23.38 13.25 -9.15
N ALA A 13 22.14 13.02 -8.75
CA ALA A 13 21.05 13.99 -8.73
C ALA A 13 20.25 13.84 -7.43
N VAL A 14 19.54 14.90 -7.05
CA VAL A 14 18.62 14.92 -5.91
C VAL A 14 17.24 15.29 -6.43
N LEU A 15 16.23 14.53 -6.00
CA LEU A 15 14.83 14.83 -6.24
C LEU A 15 14.16 15.09 -4.90
N THR A 16 13.60 16.28 -4.72
CA THR A 16 12.81 16.61 -3.53
C THR A 16 11.40 16.08 -3.69
N ARG A 17 11.01 15.12 -2.84
CA ARG A 17 9.66 14.56 -2.82
C ARG A 17 8.78 15.29 -1.80
N VAL A 18 7.60 15.69 -2.22
CA VAL A 18 6.53 16.21 -1.35
C VAL A 18 5.34 15.25 -1.46
N ALA A 19 4.79 14.84 -0.33
CA ALA A 19 3.66 13.91 -0.24
C ALA A 19 2.85 14.23 1.01
N ARG A 20 1.56 13.81 1.05
CA ARG A 20 0.76 13.97 2.27
C ARG A 20 1.34 13.15 3.41
N SER A 21 1.86 11.96 3.09
CA SER A 21 2.52 11.04 4.01
C SER A 21 3.72 10.34 3.37
N HIS A 22 4.64 9.91 4.22
CA HIS A 22 5.68 8.94 3.86
C HIS A 22 5.54 7.62 4.63
N ILE A 23 4.45 7.46 5.40
CA ILE A 23 4.15 6.24 6.14
C ILE A 23 3.69 5.17 5.14
N ARG A 24 4.26 3.98 5.28
CA ARG A 24 4.08 2.84 4.37
C ARG A 24 3.49 1.66 5.14
N VAL A 25 2.91 0.68 4.44
CA VAL A 25 2.57 -0.61 5.07
C VAL A 25 3.82 -1.24 5.70
N GLY A 26 4.98 -1.14 5.04
CA GLY A 26 6.27 -1.57 5.59
C GLY A 26 6.66 -0.90 6.92
N THR A 27 6.19 0.33 7.20
CA THR A 27 6.41 1.01 8.48
C THR A 27 5.67 0.30 9.62
N PHE A 28 4.44 -0.18 9.36
CA PHE A 28 3.69 -0.99 10.33
C PHE A 28 4.34 -2.35 10.54
N GLN A 29 4.77 -3.00 9.44
CA GLN A 29 5.46 -4.30 9.50
C GLN A 29 6.73 -4.25 10.34
N PHE A 30 7.46 -3.14 10.31
CA PHE A 30 8.65 -2.96 11.13
C PHE A 30 8.36 -3.06 12.63
N PHE A 31 7.28 -2.44 13.11
CA PHE A 31 6.87 -2.53 14.52
C PHE A 31 6.22 -3.88 14.84
N ALA A 32 5.41 -4.42 13.92
CA ALA A 32 4.82 -5.75 14.08
C ALA A 32 5.88 -6.85 14.20
N ALA A 33 6.95 -6.80 13.41
CA ALA A 33 8.07 -7.75 13.49
C ALA A 33 8.81 -7.72 14.85
N ARG A 34 8.62 -6.65 15.65
CA ARG A 34 9.18 -6.50 17.00
C ARG A 34 8.19 -6.85 18.10
N GLY A 35 6.94 -7.18 17.76
CA GLY A 35 5.86 -7.36 18.72
C GLY A 35 5.46 -6.08 19.46
N ASP A 36 5.77 -4.91 18.89
CA ASP A 36 5.57 -3.61 19.54
C ASP A 36 4.16 -3.06 19.27
N ALA A 37 3.18 -3.62 20.00
CA ALA A 37 1.77 -3.24 19.86
C ALA A 37 1.51 -1.78 20.26
N GLU A 38 2.29 -1.23 21.20
CA GLU A 38 2.16 0.18 21.60
C GLU A 38 2.60 1.11 20.47
N ALA A 39 3.73 0.83 19.81
CA ALA A 39 4.18 1.59 18.65
C ALA A 39 3.21 1.47 17.47
N ILE A 40 2.63 0.29 17.24
CA ILE A 40 1.57 0.11 16.24
C ILE A 40 0.38 1.03 16.55
N ARG A 41 -0.10 1.04 17.80
CA ARG A 41 -1.21 1.89 18.23
C ARG A 41 -0.90 3.36 18.00
N MET A 42 0.26 3.83 18.48
CA MET A 42 0.67 5.23 18.29
C MET A 42 0.77 5.61 16.81
N LEU A 43 1.30 4.71 15.97
CA LEU A 43 1.39 4.96 14.53
C LEU A 43 0.01 4.99 13.88
N ALA A 44 -0.89 4.07 14.25
CA ALA A 44 -2.26 4.04 13.75
C ALA A 44 -3.04 5.29 14.17
N ASP A 45 -2.97 5.69 15.45
CA ASP A 45 -3.56 6.91 15.99
C ASP A 45 -3.06 8.15 15.23
N HIS A 46 -1.76 8.22 14.94
CA HIS A 46 -1.17 9.29 14.14
C HIS A 46 -1.71 9.32 12.71
N VAL A 47 -1.82 8.16 12.05
CA VAL A 47 -2.36 8.05 10.69
C VAL A 47 -3.83 8.44 10.66
N ILE A 48 -4.64 8.01 11.63
CA ILE A 48 -6.04 8.40 11.78
C ILE A 48 -6.14 9.93 11.89
N ALA A 49 -5.46 10.53 12.87
CA ALA A 49 -5.54 11.97 13.12
C ALA A 49 -5.13 12.81 11.90
N ARG A 50 -4.15 12.33 11.11
CA ARG A 50 -3.59 13.09 9.98
C ARG A 50 -4.30 12.85 8.65
N HIS A 51 -4.76 11.62 8.39
CA HIS A 51 -5.19 11.19 7.06
C HIS A 51 -6.65 10.72 7.01
N TYR A 52 -7.18 10.21 8.12
CA TYR A 52 -8.49 9.59 8.19
C TYR A 52 -9.23 10.01 9.48
N PRO A 53 -9.45 11.31 9.72
CA PRO A 53 -10.02 11.78 10.98
C PRO A 53 -11.41 11.21 11.27
N GLU A 54 -12.20 10.91 10.24
CA GLU A 54 -13.52 10.26 10.37
C GLU A 54 -13.43 8.87 11.01
N ALA A 55 -12.31 8.16 10.85
CA ALA A 55 -12.12 6.86 11.51
C ALA A 55 -12.06 6.98 13.05
N ALA A 56 -11.68 8.14 13.58
CA ALA A 56 -11.68 8.38 15.03
C ALA A 56 -13.09 8.43 15.63
N GLU A 57 -14.12 8.70 14.82
CA GLU A 57 -15.51 8.79 15.26
C GLU A 57 -16.19 7.41 15.32
N ALA A 58 -15.57 6.39 14.72
CA ALA A 58 -16.09 5.03 14.73
C ALA A 58 -15.90 4.36 16.10
N GLY A 59 -16.82 3.46 16.48
CA GLY A 59 -16.67 2.64 17.69
C GLY A 59 -15.45 1.70 17.66
N ARG A 60 -14.89 1.45 16.47
CA ARG A 60 -13.67 0.65 16.25
C ARG A 60 -12.68 1.40 15.35
N PRO A 61 -11.91 2.38 15.87
CA PRO A 61 -11.11 3.28 15.05
C PRO A 61 -10.04 2.60 14.18
N HIS A 62 -9.37 1.56 14.69
CA HIS A 62 -8.34 0.85 13.93
C HIS A 62 -8.91 0.00 12.79
N ALA A 63 -10.12 -0.55 12.96
CA ALA A 63 -10.83 -1.23 11.89
C ALA A 63 -11.32 -0.22 10.83
N ALA A 64 -11.85 0.93 11.27
CA ALA A 64 -12.22 2.02 10.39
C ALA A 64 -11.01 2.62 9.64
N LEU A 65 -9.82 2.66 10.25
CA LEU A 65 -8.58 3.00 9.57
C LEU A 65 -8.29 2.01 8.44
N LEU A 66 -8.31 0.70 8.72
CA LEU A 66 -8.07 -0.32 7.71
C LEU A 66 -9.06 -0.20 6.55
N ASP A 67 -10.33 0.01 6.87
CA ASP A 67 -11.42 0.24 5.90
C ASP A 67 -11.16 1.44 4.98
N ALA A 68 -10.76 2.58 5.57
CA ALA A 68 -10.48 3.79 4.82
C ALA A 68 -9.23 3.68 3.94
N VAL A 69 -8.21 2.94 4.39
CA VAL A 69 -7.00 2.66 3.58
C VAL A 69 -7.33 1.71 2.43
N LEU A 70 -8.15 0.67 2.65
CA LEU A 70 -8.64 -0.23 1.60
C LEU A 70 -9.34 0.55 0.48
N GLU A 71 -10.24 1.45 0.88
CA GLU A 71 -10.99 2.30 -0.03
C GLU A 71 -10.09 3.27 -0.82
N ALA A 72 -9.12 3.91 -0.14
CA ALA A 72 -8.16 4.78 -0.81
C ALA A 72 -7.29 4.03 -1.84
N GLN A 73 -6.86 2.82 -1.50
CA GLN A 73 -6.04 1.99 -2.38
C GLN A 73 -6.82 1.38 -3.54
N ALA A 74 -8.08 1.00 -3.33
CA ALA A 74 -8.96 0.54 -4.40
C ALA A 74 -9.10 1.60 -5.48
N ARG A 75 -9.37 2.86 -5.10
CA ARG A 75 -9.42 4.00 -6.02
C ARG A 75 -8.09 4.26 -6.73
N LEU A 76 -6.98 4.20 -6.00
CA LEU A 76 -5.66 4.42 -6.59
C LEU A 76 -5.34 3.39 -7.68
N VAL A 77 -5.53 2.11 -7.37
CA VAL A 77 -5.22 1.03 -8.31
C VAL A 77 -6.20 1.02 -9.48
N ALA A 78 -7.48 1.34 -9.26
CA ALA A 78 -8.44 1.52 -10.35
C ALA A 78 -7.95 2.60 -11.34
N GLN A 79 -7.49 3.75 -10.84
CA GLN A 79 -6.89 4.79 -11.69
C GLN A 79 -5.67 4.28 -12.46
N TRP A 80 -4.79 3.49 -11.85
CA TRP A 80 -3.65 2.88 -12.55
C TRP A 80 -4.10 1.98 -13.69
N ILE A 81 -5.11 1.13 -13.46
CA ILE A 81 -5.65 0.24 -14.48
C ILE A 81 -6.29 1.04 -15.63
N LEU A 82 -7.07 2.08 -15.33
CA LEU A 82 -7.76 2.91 -16.33
C LEU A 82 -6.79 3.61 -17.30
N ILE A 83 -5.62 4.01 -16.82
CA ILE A 83 -4.62 4.74 -17.63
C ILE A 83 -3.51 3.83 -18.16
N GLY A 84 -3.59 2.52 -17.93
CA GLY A 84 -2.55 1.57 -18.37
C GLY A 84 -1.21 1.73 -17.63
N PHE A 85 -1.21 2.28 -16.40
CA PHE A 85 -0.02 2.47 -15.59
C PHE A 85 0.40 1.18 -14.88
N ILE A 86 1.69 0.87 -14.95
CA ILE A 86 2.34 -0.24 -14.24
C ILE A 86 3.36 0.34 -13.27
N HIS A 87 3.23 0.06 -11.99
CA HIS A 87 4.15 0.50 -10.94
C HIS A 87 5.48 -0.26 -10.96
N GLY A 88 5.43 -1.56 -11.25
CA GLY A 88 6.61 -2.43 -11.43
C GLY A 88 7.29 -2.94 -10.15
N VAL A 89 7.08 -2.32 -8.98
CA VAL A 89 7.64 -2.78 -7.68
C VAL A 89 6.67 -2.48 -6.53
N MET A 90 5.61 -3.28 -6.42
CA MET A 90 4.57 -3.11 -5.40
C MET A 90 4.90 -3.87 -4.10
N ASN A 91 6.10 -3.67 -3.55
CA ASN A 91 6.40 -4.17 -2.21
C ASN A 91 5.57 -3.41 -1.15
N THR A 92 5.43 -3.98 0.04
CA THR A 92 4.68 -3.35 1.15
C THR A 92 5.33 -2.05 1.63
N ASP A 93 6.65 -1.92 1.55
CA ASP A 93 7.35 -0.67 1.78
C ASP A 93 7.09 0.37 0.68
N ASN A 94 6.61 0.00 -0.52
CA ASN A 94 6.19 0.95 -1.55
C ASN A 94 4.68 1.23 -1.53
N THR A 95 3.96 0.75 -0.51
CA THR A 95 2.51 0.95 -0.37
C THR A 95 2.24 2.06 0.65
N SER A 96 1.91 3.26 0.18
CA SER A 96 1.57 4.41 1.03
C SER A 96 0.26 4.18 1.79
N VAL A 97 0.22 4.46 3.09
CA VAL A 97 -1.05 4.39 3.83
C VAL A 97 -1.99 5.55 3.51
N ALA A 98 -1.53 6.57 2.78
CA ALA A 98 -2.37 7.72 2.39
C ALA A 98 -3.07 7.54 1.03
N GLY A 99 -2.90 6.39 0.35
CA GLY A 99 -3.48 6.14 -0.97
C GLY A 99 -2.81 6.93 -2.11
N GLU A 100 -1.51 7.18 -2.01
CA GLU A 100 -0.74 7.92 -3.02
C GLU A 100 0.24 6.98 -3.77
N THR A 101 0.49 7.24 -5.06
CA THR A 101 1.58 6.56 -5.78
C THR A 101 2.92 7.08 -5.27
N ILE A 102 3.81 6.18 -4.87
CA ILE A 102 5.13 6.52 -4.34
C ILE A 102 6.20 5.59 -4.92
N ASP A 103 7.46 6.00 -4.85
CA ASP A 103 8.59 5.16 -5.29
C ASP A 103 8.57 4.81 -6.80
N PHE A 104 8.63 5.85 -7.63
CA PHE A 104 8.75 5.76 -9.08
C PHE A 104 10.13 5.20 -9.48
N GLY A 105 10.22 3.89 -9.62
CA GLY A 105 11.39 3.17 -10.15
C GLY A 105 11.13 2.70 -11.59
N PRO A 106 10.94 1.41 -11.84
CA PRO A 106 10.65 0.88 -13.17
C PRO A 106 9.15 0.94 -13.52
N CYS A 107 8.51 2.07 -13.22
CA CYS A 107 7.11 2.30 -13.57
C CYS A 107 6.98 2.85 -15.00
N ALA A 108 5.92 2.46 -15.71
CA ALA A 108 5.64 2.97 -17.04
C ALA A 108 4.17 2.80 -17.44
N PHE A 109 3.75 3.55 -18.44
CA PHE A 109 2.45 3.41 -19.09
C PHE A 109 2.56 2.42 -20.25
N MET A 110 1.53 1.60 -20.45
CA MET A 110 1.46 0.68 -21.58
C MET A 110 1.13 1.41 -22.88
N ASP A 111 1.97 1.23 -23.90
CA ASP A 111 1.68 1.69 -25.26
C ASP A 111 0.66 0.77 -25.96
N LEU A 112 0.90 -0.54 -25.89
CA LEU A 112 0.01 -1.58 -26.40
C LEU A 112 -0.50 -2.42 -25.24
N TYR A 113 -1.83 -2.63 -25.21
CA TYR A 113 -2.46 -3.41 -24.16
C TYR A 113 -1.93 -4.85 -24.15
N HIS A 114 -1.41 -5.27 -23.00
CA HIS A 114 -1.07 -6.66 -22.73
C HIS A 114 -1.21 -6.94 -21.22
N PRO A 115 -2.12 -7.83 -20.78
CA PRO A 115 -2.43 -7.98 -19.36
C PRO A 115 -1.26 -8.53 -18.53
N HIS A 116 -0.33 -9.24 -19.15
CA HIS A 116 0.88 -9.75 -18.49
C HIS A 116 2.12 -8.87 -18.71
N LYS A 117 1.96 -7.62 -19.16
CA LYS A 117 3.09 -6.71 -19.38
C LYS A 117 3.80 -6.43 -18.05
N VAL A 118 5.13 -6.43 -18.09
CA VAL A 118 6.04 -6.06 -16.99
C VAL A 118 7.06 -5.06 -17.51
N TYR A 119 7.51 -4.15 -16.64
CA TYR A 119 8.58 -3.18 -16.94
C TYR A 119 9.76 -3.26 -15.98
N SER A 120 9.58 -3.88 -14.82
CA SER A 120 10.65 -4.10 -13.85
C SER A 120 11.59 -5.18 -14.34
N SER A 121 12.89 -4.85 -14.45
CA SER A 121 13.93 -5.79 -14.87
C SER A 121 14.11 -6.95 -13.89
N ILE A 122 13.69 -6.78 -12.63
CA ILE A 122 13.76 -7.80 -11.57
C ILE A 122 12.49 -8.67 -11.49
N ASP A 123 11.42 -8.30 -12.20
CA ASP A 123 10.14 -9.02 -12.14
C ASP A 123 10.02 -10.13 -13.19
N HIS A 124 10.94 -11.10 -13.15
CA HIS A 124 10.98 -12.21 -14.11
C HIS A 124 9.74 -13.12 -14.06
N MET A 125 9.05 -13.17 -12.92
CA MET A 125 7.88 -14.03 -12.70
C MET A 125 6.54 -13.28 -12.88
N GLY A 126 6.60 -12.00 -13.27
CA GLY A 126 5.43 -11.16 -13.46
C GLY A 126 4.58 -11.03 -12.21
N ARG A 127 5.18 -10.92 -11.03
CA ARG A 127 4.48 -10.63 -9.77
C ARG A 127 3.75 -9.30 -9.87
N TYR A 128 4.36 -8.29 -10.48
CA TYR A 128 3.87 -6.91 -10.61
C TYR A 128 3.39 -6.57 -12.02
N ALA A 129 2.99 -7.59 -12.80
CA ALA A 129 2.42 -7.39 -14.13
C ALA A 129 1.12 -6.56 -14.06
N PHE A 130 0.78 -5.87 -15.16
CA PHE A 130 -0.38 -4.97 -15.24
C PHE A 130 -1.67 -5.54 -14.62
N GLY A 131 -2.11 -6.72 -15.08
CA GLY A 131 -3.35 -7.35 -14.62
C GLY A 131 -3.27 -7.94 -13.20
N ARG A 132 -2.09 -7.94 -12.57
CA ARG A 132 -1.88 -8.46 -11.21
C ARG A 132 -1.86 -7.37 -10.14
N GLN A 133 -1.76 -6.10 -10.51
CA GLN A 133 -1.67 -4.99 -9.56
C GLN A 133 -2.84 -4.95 -8.54
N PRO A 134 -4.11 -5.20 -8.92
CA PRO A 134 -5.21 -5.23 -7.94
C PRO A 134 -5.03 -6.34 -6.88
N GLY A 135 -4.70 -7.56 -7.32
CA GLY A 135 -4.48 -8.68 -6.41
C GLY A 135 -3.26 -8.49 -5.50
N ILE A 136 -2.18 -7.90 -6.01
CA ILE A 136 -1.01 -7.56 -5.20
C ILE A 136 -1.34 -6.48 -4.17
N MET A 137 -2.15 -5.48 -4.53
CA MET A 137 -2.57 -4.45 -3.59
C MET A 137 -3.42 -5.05 -2.46
N GLN A 138 -4.37 -5.93 -2.79
CA GLN A 138 -5.14 -6.68 -1.79
C GLN A 138 -4.22 -7.44 -0.84
N TRP A 139 -3.20 -8.12 -1.37
CA TRP A 139 -2.21 -8.84 -0.56
C TRP A 139 -1.41 -7.90 0.35
N ASN A 140 -0.96 -6.75 -0.14
CA ASN A 140 -0.26 -5.76 0.69
C ASN A 140 -1.17 -5.22 1.81
N LEU A 141 -2.47 -5.06 1.55
CA LEU A 141 -3.45 -4.61 2.55
C LEU A 141 -3.76 -5.69 3.58
N ALA A 142 -3.74 -6.97 3.19
CA ALA A 142 -3.80 -8.07 4.15
C ALA A 142 -2.59 -8.06 5.10
N GLN A 143 -1.40 -7.67 4.62
CA GLN A 143 -0.24 -7.49 5.49
C GLN A 143 -0.41 -6.31 6.46
N LEU A 144 -1.04 -5.21 6.04
CA LEU A 144 -1.40 -4.11 6.94
C LEU A 144 -2.40 -4.58 8.00
N ALA A 145 -3.44 -5.32 7.60
CA ALA A 145 -4.44 -5.87 8.50
C ALA A 145 -3.81 -6.73 9.60
N GLN A 146 -2.89 -7.65 9.23
CA GLN A 146 -2.12 -8.44 10.20
C GLN A 146 -1.36 -7.58 11.21
N CYS A 147 -0.80 -6.45 10.78
CA CYS A 147 -0.09 -5.55 11.69
C CYS A 147 -1.04 -4.84 12.67
N LEU A 148 -2.30 -4.63 12.30
CA LEU A 148 -3.29 -3.92 13.12
C LEU A 148 -4.02 -4.83 14.12
N LEU A 149 -3.98 -6.17 13.93
CA LEU A 149 -4.67 -7.13 14.81
C LEU A 149 -4.45 -6.87 16.32
N PRO A 150 -3.22 -6.60 16.81
CA PRO A 150 -2.98 -6.37 18.24
C PRO A 150 -3.69 -5.14 18.82
N VAL A 151 -4.19 -4.23 17.98
CA VAL A 151 -4.85 -2.98 18.40
C VAL A 151 -6.32 -2.92 17.98
N MET A 152 -6.85 -3.94 17.30
CA MET A 152 -8.24 -3.97 16.81
C MET A 152 -9.28 -4.44 17.85
N GLY A 153 -8.83 -4.79 19.06
CA GLY A 153 -9.68 -5.18 20.19
C GLY A 153 -9.05 -6.27 21.05
N ASP A 154 -9.66 -6.54 22.19
CA ASP A 154 -9.17 -7.56 23.14
C ASP A 154 -9.47 -9.00 22.65
N ASP A 155 -10.58 -9.18 21.93
CA ASP A 155 -10.95 -10.46 21.31
C ASP A 155 -10.24 -10.63 19.96
N GLN A 156 -9.20 -11.47 19.96
CA GLN A 156 -8.38 -11.72 18.79
C GLN A 156 -9.12 -12.47 17.68
N ASP A 157 -10.01 -13.41 18.02
CA ASP A 157 -10.77 -14.15 17.00
C ASP A 157 -11.76 -13.23 16.29
N ALA A 158 -12.42 -12.34 17.05
CA ALA A 158 -13.28 -11.32 16.49
C ALA A 158 -12.50 -10.29 15.65
N ALA A 159 -11.31 -9.88 16.08
CA ALA A 159 -10.44 -8.98 15.31
C ALA A 159 -9.99 -9.60 13.98
N VAL A 160 -9.60 -10.88 13.99
CA VAL A 160 -9.23 -11.62 12.77
C VAL A 160 -10.42 -11.75 11.82
N ALA A 161 -11.60 -12.11 12.33
CA ALA A 161 -12.81 -12.24 11.50
C ALA A 161 -13.21 -10.91 10.84
N GLU A 162 -13.15 -9.80 11.57
CA GLU A 162 -13.43 -8.47 11.03
C GLU A 162 -12.39 -8.06 9.98
N ALA A 163 -11.10 -8.19 10.29
CA ALA A 163 -10.02 -7.88 9.36
C ALA A 163 -10.15 -8.69 8.06
N GLN A 164 -10.42 -9.99 8.16
CA GLN A 164 -10.62 -10.86 7.01
C GLN A 164 -11.83 -10.39 6.16
N SER A 165 -12.96 -10.10 6.80
CA SER A 165 -14.15 -9.58 6.11
C SER A 165 -13.87 -8.27 5.36
N LEU A 166 -13.04 -7.38 5.91
CA LEU A 166 -12.64 -6.14 5.24
C LEU A 166 -11.76 -6.41 4.01
N ILE A 167 -10.77 -7.30 4.14
CA ILE A 167 -9.87 -7.69 3.03
C ILE A 167 -10.64 -8.40 1.91
N ASP A 168 -11.58 -9.27 2.26
CA ASP A 168 -12.41 -10.00 1.29
C ASP A 168 -13.34 -9.06 0.50
N GLY A 169 -13.67 -7.89 1.05
CA GLY A 169 -14.42 -6.84 0.37
C GLY A 169 -13.61 -6.00 -0.62
N PHE A 170 -12.28 -6.11 -0.65
CA PHE A 170 -11.44 -5.28 -1.54
C PHE A 170 -11.78 -5.43 -3.03
N PRO A 171 -11.99 -6.64 -3.61
CA PRO A 171 -12.30 -6.79 -5.03
C PRO A 171 -13.54 -5.98 -5.44
N SER A 172 -14.61 -6.00 -4.63
CA SER A 172 -15.83 -5.24 -4.92
C SER A 172 -15.62 -3.73 -4.85
N ARG A 173 -14.77 -3.23 -3.95
CA ARG A 173 -14.41 -1.80 -3.90
C ARG A 173 -13.62 -1.39 -5.13
N PHE A 174 -12.65 -2.22 -5.53
CA PHE A 174 -11.87 -2.01 -6.74
C PHE A 174 -12.76 -2.00 -7.97
N GLU A 175 -13.69 -2.95 -8.11
CA GLU A 175 -14.66 -2.99 -9.20
C GLU A 175 -15.59 -1.77 -9.23
N THR A 176 -16.00 -1.26 -8.05
CA THR A 176 -16.83 -0.05 -7.95
C THR A 176 -16.06 1.22 -8.34
N ALA A 177 -14.74 1.22 -8.14
CA ALA A 177 -13.88 2.36 -8.43
C ALA A 177 -13.36 2.41 -9.88
N LEU A 178 -13.55 1.34 -10.66
CA LEU A 178 -13.24 1.26 -12.10
C LEU A 178 -14.28 2.02 -12.93
#